data_AF-A0A3N0XAZ1-F1
#
_entry.id   AF-A0A3N0XAZ1-F1
#
_cell.length_a   1.000
_cell.length_b   1.000
_cell.length_c   1.000
_cell.angle_alpha   90.00
_cell.angle_beta   90.00
_cell.angle_gamma   90.00
#
_symmetry.space_group_name_H-M   'P 1'
#
loop_
_entity.id
_entity.type
_entity.pdbx_description
1 polymer ?
#
loop_
_entity_poly.entity_id
_entity_poly.type
_entity_poly.pdbx_seq_one_letter_code
_entity_poly.pdbx_strand_id
1 'polypeptide(L)'
;MKTNKTLSDFFNNCSNPELFRKVWKQGNVSFDEVKKYPNDYYAANTGAVPGMIYYADTCKFAKKNVWQILEQLSAFEQETGEPLKKPSDPEQLQNWLTWFAWENMMYEIINYLEE
;
A
#
# COMPACT_ATOMS: atom_id res chain seq x y z
N MET A 1 -8.41 9.54 25.91
CA MET A 1 -7.94 8.14 25.92
C MET A 1 -7.03 7.98 24.72
N LYS A 2 -5.74 7.66 24.89
CA LYS A 2 -4.93 7.23 23.74
C LYS A 2 -5.45 5.85 23.36
N THR A 3 -6.24 5.77 22.30
CA THR A 3 -6.68 4.50 21.72
C THR A 3 -5.41 3.73 21.36
N ASN A 4 -5.33 2.47 21.81
CA ASN A 4 -4.18 1.64 21.54
C ASN A 4 -4.31 1.16 20.09
N LYS A 5 -3.80 1.95 19.13
CA LYS A 5 -3.93 1.70 17.70
C LYS A 5 -3.28 0.35 17.35
N THR A 6 -4.03 -0.52 16.67
CA THR A 6 -3.57 -1.86 16.28
C THR A 6 -3.75 -2.07 14.79
N LEU A 7 -2.89 -2.92 14.22
CA LEU A 7 -3.00 -3.28 12.81
C LEU A 7 -4.32 -4.01 12.49
N SER A 8 -4.83 -4.81 13.44
CA SER A 8 -6.13 -5.47 13.26
C SER A 8 -7.28 -4.48 13.18
N ASP A 9 -7.23 -3.44 14.01
CA ASP A 9 -8.24 -2.38 14.02
C ASP A 9 -8.15 -1.52 12.75
N PHE A 10 -6.95 -1.20 12.27
CA PHE A 10 -6.76 -0.60 10.95
C PHE A 10 -7.44 -1.41 9.85
N PHE A 11 -7.18 -2.72 9.76
CA PHE A 11 -7.79 -3.56 8.73
C PHE A 11 -9.32 -3.73 8.85
N ASN A 12 -9.94 -3.36 9.96
CA ASN A 12 -11.39 -3.39 10.09
C ASN A 12 -12.05 -2.09 9.63
N ASN A 13 -11.28 -1.02 9.45
CA ASN A 13 -11.79 0.32 9.15
C ASN A 13 -11.21 0.94 7.87
N CYS A 14 -10.20 0.32 7.24
CA CYS A 14 -9.61 0.79 5.99
C CYS A 14 -10.50 0.55 4.76
N SER A 15 -10.23 1.27 3.67
CA SER A 15 -11.04 1.22 2.44
C SER A 15 -11.05 -0.15 1.75
N ASN A 16 -9.93 -0.88 1.79
CA ASN A 16 -9.81 -2.20 1.15
C ASN A 16 -9.10 -3.24 2.04
N PRO A 17 -9.81 -3.81 3.01
CA PRO A 17 -9.25 -4.75 3.97
C PRO A 17 -8.59 -5.98 3.37
N GLU A 18 -9.12 -6.49 2.25
CA GLU A 18 -8.58 -7.71 1.65
C GLU A 18 -7.26 -7.44 0.93
N LEU A 19 -7.21 -6.37 0.12
CA LEU A 19 -5.98 -5.96 -0.55
C LEU A 19 -4.90 -5.56 0.46
N PHE A 20 -5.23 -4.71 1.43
CA PHE A 20 -4.24 -4.18 2.37
C PHE A 20 -3.62 -5.26 3.25
N ARG A 21 -4.36 -6.31 3.63
CA ARG A 21 -3.77 -7.47 4.31
C ARG A 21 -2.72 -8.18 3.44
N LYS A 22 -2.96 -8.29 2.13
CA LYS A 22 -2.03 -8.91 1.18
C LYS A 22 -0.80 -8.04 0.96
N VAL A 23 -1.01 -6.73 0.78
CA VAL A 23 0.05 -5.72 0.60
C VAL A 23 0.93 -5.65 1.84
N TRP A 24 0.34 -5.54 3.03
CA TRP A 24 1.07 -5.54 4.30
C TRP A 24 1.93 -6.79 4.48
N LYS A 25 1.34 -7.97 4.22
CA LYS A 25 2.06 -9.23 4.29
C LYS A 25 3.23 -9.28 3.30
N GLN A 26 3.05 -8.73 2.09
CA GLN A 26 4.11 -8.65 1.09
C GLN A 26 5.24 -7.71 1.54
N GLY A 27 4.94 -6.57 2.14
CA GLY A 27 5.97 -5.61 2.55
C GLY A 27 6.90 -6.13 3.64
N ASN A 28 6.42 -7.07 4.47
CA ASN A 28 7.20 -7.72 5.52
C ASN A 28 7.84 -6.73 6.51
N VAL A 29 7.03 -5.77 6.99
CA VAL A 29 7.44 -4.72 7.93
C VAL A 29 6.81 -4.95 9.31
N SER A 30 7.46 -4.46 10.36
CA SER A 30 6.91 -4.46 11.72
C SER A 30 5.94 -3.30 11.89
N PHE A 31 4.73 -3.58 12.41
CA PHE A 31 3.78 -2.52 12.73
C PHE A 31 4.30 -1.60 13.85
N ASP A 32 5.11 -2.12 14.77
CA ASP A 32 5.71 -1.29 15.83
C ASP A 32 6.72 -0.28 15.28
N GLU A 33 7.49 -0.67 14.24
CA GLU A 33 8.39 0.24 13.54
C GLU A 33 7.61 1.26 12.70
N VAL A 34 6.57 0.83 11.98
CA VAL A 34 5.70 1.73 11.22
C VAL A 34 5.01 2.74 12.11
N LYS A 35 4.54 2.36 13.31
CA LYS A 35 3.99 3.31 14.29
C LYS A 35 4.99 4.39 14.70
N LYS A 36 6.27 4.03 14.78
CA LYS A 36 7.33 4.93 15.24
C LYS A 36 7.82 5.85 14.12
N TYR A 37 7.85 5.35 12.89
CA TYR A 37 8.42 6.04 11.73
C TYR A 37 7.57 5.83 10.46
N PRO A 38 6.28 6.23 10.44
CA PRO A 38 5.38 5.81 9.36
C PRO A 38 5.80 6.35 7.98
N ASN A 39 6.39 7.55 7.95
CA ASN A 39 6.87 8.17 6.71
C ASN A 39 8.07 7.45 6.07
N ASP A 40 8.88 6.72 6.85
CA ASP A 40 10.02 5.95 6.32
C ASP A 40 9.56 4.78 5.44
N TYR A 41 8.32 4.32 5.65
CA TYR A 41 7.71 3.21 4.95
C TYR A 41 6.71 3.64 3.89
N TYR A 42 6.47 4.94 3.68
CA TYR A 42 5.44 5.39 2.75
C TYR A 42 5.83 5.14 1.28
N ALA A 43 6.98 5.65 0.85
CA ALA A 43 7.35 5.75 -0.56
C ALA A 43 8.25 4.61 -1.07
N ALA A 44 8.16 4.34 -2.37
CA ALA A 44 8.93 3.30 -3.07
C ALA A 44 10.47 3.47 -3.02
N ASN A 45 10.96 4.69 -2.79
CA ASN A 45 12.39 5.03 -2.91
C ASN A 45 13.18 4.91 -1.60
N THR A 46 12.55 4.52 -0.49
CA THR A 46 13.22 4.48 0.83
C THR A 46 14.04 3.20 1.03
N GLY A 47 13.75 2.13 0.28
CA GLY A 47 14.33 0.81 0.52
C GLY A 47 13.90 0.16 1.84
N ALA A 48 12.93 0.77 2.55
CA ALA A 48 12.50 0.35 3.89
C ALA A 48 11.45 -0.78 3.85
N VAL A 49 11.14 -1.35 2.69
CA VAL A 49 10.09 -2.36 2.52
C VAL A 49 10.70 -3.68 2.02
N PRO A 50 11.20 -4.55 2.94
CA PRO A 50 12.07 -5.67 2.59
C PRO A 50 11.47 -6.64 1.58
N GLY A 51 10.16 -6.92 1.67
CA GLY A 51 9.52 -7.86 0.77
C GLY A 51 9.15 -7.28 -0.61
N MET A 52 9.55 -6.04 -0.89
CA MET A 52 9.34 -5.38 -2.20
C MET A 52 10.62 -4.72 -2.75
N ILE A 53 11.80 -5.10 -2.24
CA ILE A 53 13.09 -4.57 -2.70
C ILE A 53 13.37 -4.96 -4.16
N TYR A 54 13.01 -6.19 -4.55
CA TYR A 54 13.28 -6.68 -5.89
C TYR A 54 12.10 -6.41 -6.82
N TYR A 55 12.42 -5.86 -7.99
CA TYR A 55 11.46 -5.58 -9.05
C TYR A 55 10.63 -6.80 -9.48
N ALA A 56 11.25 -7.99 -9.48
CA ALA A 56 10.54 -9.23 -9.79
C ALA A 56 9.43 -9.57 -8.77
N ASP A 57 9.64 -9.22 -7.49
CA ASP A 57 8.66 -9.47 -6.43
C ASP A 57 7.45 -8.54 -6.56
N THR A 58 7.69 -7.26 -6.87
CA THR A 58 6.60 -6.30 -7.13
C THR A 58 5.82 -6.70 -8.36
N CYS A 59 6.48 -7.04 -9.47
CA CYS A 59 5.79 -7.52 -10.66
C CYS A 59 4.94 -8.78 -10.40
N LYS A 60 5.46 -9.73 -9.62
CA LYS A 60 4.75 -10.96 -9.24
C LYS A 60 3.53 -10.66 -8.35
N PHE A 61 3.67 -9.75 -7.39
CA PHE A 61 2.58 -9.34 -6.51
C PHE A 61 1.43 -8.70 -7.31
N ALA A 62 1.74 -7.75 -8.20
CA ALA A 62 0.74 -7.11 -9.04
C ALA A 62 0.00 -8.12 -9.92
N LYS A 63 0.71 -9.03 -10.61
CA LYS A 63 0.06 -10.06 -11.45
C LYS A 63 -0.94 -10.90 -10.67
N LYS A 64 -0.61 -11.26 -9.43
CA LYS A 64 -1.45 -12.11 -8.58
C LYS A 64 -2.70 -11.37 -8.06
N ASN A 65 -2.63 -10.06 -7.87
CA ASN A 65 -3.67 -9.28 -7.20
C ASN A 65 -4.25 -8.15 -8.10
N VAL A 66 -4.01 -8.21 -9.42
CA VAL A 66 -4.24 -7.09 -10.35
C VAL A 66 -5.65 -6.51 -10.25
N TRP A 67 -6.67 -7.36 -10.15
CA TRP A 67 -8.06 -6.91 -10.09
C TRP A 67 -8.36 -6.06 -8.85
N GLN A 68 -7.85 -6.47 -7.69
CA GLN A 68 -8.07 -5.73 -6.44
C GLN A 68 -7.31 -4.41 -6.44
N ILE A 69 -6.11 -4.39 -7.02
CA ILE A 69 -5.33 -3.16 -7.15
C ILE A 69 -6.04 -2.19 -8.11
N LEU A 70 -6.56 -2.68 -9.24
CA LEU A 70 -7.30 -1.84 -10.20
C LEU A 70 -8.62 -1.31 -9.64
N GLU A 71 -9.32 -2.11 -8.82
CA GLU A 71 -10.51 -1.67 -8.09
C GLU A 71 -10.16 -0.52 -7.12
N GLN A 72 -9.10 -0.70 -6.32
CA GLN A 72 -8.64 0.34 -5.40
C GLN A 72 -8.20 1.61 -6.14
N LEU A 73 -7.50 1.44 -7.25
CA LEU A 73 -7.07 2.55 -8.10
C LEU A 73 -8.25 3.31 -8.68
N SER A 74 -9.26 2.60 -9.18
CA SER A 74 -10.48 3.23 -9.70
C SER A 74 -11.23 4.00 -8.61
N ALA A 75 -11.30 3.48 -7.37
CA ALA A 75 -11.94 4.18 -6.26
C ALA A 75 -11.15 5.46 -5.89
N PHE A 76 -9.83 5.35 -5.81
CA PHE A 76 -8.95 6.50 -5.56
C PHE A 76 -9.08 7.60 -6.63
N GLU A 77 -9.03 7.23 -7.92
CA GLU A 77 -9.18 8.19 -9.02
C GLU A 77 -10.57 8.86 -9.06
N GLN A 78 -11.61 8.15 -8.62
CA GLN A 78 -12.95 8.73 -8.48
C GLN A 78 -13.02 9.73 -7.32
N GLU A 79 -12.35 9.45 -6.21
CA GLU A 79 -12.32 10.33 -5.04
C GLU A 79 -11.51 11.60 -5.31
N THR A 80 -10.35 11.49 -5.97
CA THR A 80 -9.49 12.64 -6.30
C THR A 80 -9.97 13.41 -7.53
N GLY A 81 -10.78 12.79 -8.39
CA GLY A 81 -11.27 13.37 -9.64
C GLY A 81 -10.22 13.43 -10.76
N GLU A 82 -9.02 12.89 -10.54
CA GLU A 82 -7.92 12.94 -11.51
C GLU A 82 -7.36 11.54 -11.80
N PRO A 83 -7.30 11.12 -13.07
CA PRO A 83 -6.66 9.86 -13.42
C PRO A 83 -5.15 9.94 -13.23
N LEU A 84 -4.57 8.95 -12.56
CA LEU A 84 -3.13 8.84 -12.37
C LEU A 84 -2.42 8.49 -13.69
N LYS A 85 -1.25 9.09 -13.88
CA LYS A 85 -0.37 8.81 -15.02
C LYS A 85 0.30 7.44 -14.85
N LYS A 86 -0.21 6.46 -15.59
CA LYS A 86 0.28 5.07 -15.57
C LYS A 86 1.42 4.86 -16.57
N PRO A 87 2.43 4.03 -16.27
CA PRO A 87 3.41 3.59 -17.25
C PRO A 87 2.75 2.78 -18.38
N SER A 88 3.28 2.89 -19.60
CA SER A 88 2.82 2.11 -20.76
C SER A 88 3.51 0.75 -20.88
N ASP A 89 4.73 0.63 -20.36
CA ASP A 89 5.46 -0.64 -20.33
C ASP A 89 4.80 -1.62 -19.33
N PRO A 90 4.54 -2.88 -19.71
CA PRO A 90 3.82 -3.83 -18.86
C PRO A 90 4.49 -4.14 -17.53
N GLU A 91 5.83 -4.25 -17.49
CA GLU A 91 6.54 -4.54 -16.24
C GLU A 91 6.58 -3.31 -15.34
N GLN A 92 6.80 -2.13 -15.92
CA GLN A 92 6.74 -0.86 -15.18
C GLN A 92 5.34 -0.62 -14.62
N LEU A 93 4.30 -0.94 -15.38
CA LEU A 93 2.92 -0.87 -14.91
C LEU A 93 2.70 -1.81 -13.72
N GLN A 94 3.20 -3.05 -13.77
CA GLN A 94 3.04 -4.00 -12.65
C GLN A 94 3.79 -3.55 -11.39
N ASN A 95 5.03 -3.08 -11.55
CA ASN A 95 5.78 -2.51 -10.44
C ASN A 95 5.04 -1.29 -9.85
N TRP A 96 4.58 -0.38 -10.72
CA TRP A 96 3.83 0.81 -10.33
C TRP A 96 2.53 0.47 -9.60
N LEU A 97 1.78 -0.54 -10.08
CA LEU A 97 0.55 -1.00 -9.43
C LEU A 97 0.80 -1.52 -8.01
N THR A 98 1.91 -2.24 -7.80
CA THR A 98 2.28 -2.71 -6.46
C THR A 98 2.59 -1.54 -5.52
N TRP A 99 3.38 -0.58 -6.00
CA TRP A 99 3.72 0.60 -5.21
C TRP A 99 2.53 1.50 -4.95
N PHE A 100 1.63 1.68 -5.91
CA PHE A 100 0.34 2.34 -5.69
C PHE A 100 -0.44 1.68 -4.55
N ALA A 101 -0.58 0.36 -4.56
CA ALA A 101 -1.30 -0.36 -3.50
C ALA A 101 -0.64 -0.19 -2.12
N TRP A 102 0.68 -0.16 -2.08
CA TRP A 102 1.45 0.09 -0.85
C TRP A 102 1.30 1.51 -0.34
N GLU A 103 1.53 2.51 -1.19
CA GLU A 103 1.44 3.93 -0.84
C GLU A 103 0.02 4.30 -0.41
N ASN A 104 -1.00 3.78 -1.10
CA ASN A 104 -2.39 4.00 -0.72
C ASN A 104 -2.73 3.38 0.64
N MET A 105 -2.26 2.16 0.94
CA MET A 105 -2.38 1.56 2.27
C MET A 105 -1.65 2.38 3.33
N MET A 106 -0.41 2.82 3.04
CA MET A 106 0.41 3.57 3.99
C MET A 106 -0.18 4.95 4.30
N TYR A 107 -0.78 5.61 3.31
CA TYR A 107 -1.54 6.85 3.51
C TYR A 107 -2.66 6.65 4.53
N GLU A 108 -3.48 5.60 4.38
CA GLU A 108 -4.54 5.31 5.34
C GLU A 108 -4.00 4.89 6.72
N ILE A 109 -2.86 4.19 6.78
CA ILE A 109 -2.19 3.88 8.05
C ILE A 109 -1.74 5.16 8.74
N ILE A 110 -1.14 6.11 8.02
CA ILE A 110 -0.70 7.40 8.57
C ILE A 110 -1.90 8.14 9.17
N ASN A 111 -2.97 8.30 8.40
CA ASN A 111 -4.20 8.95 8.89
C ASN A 111 -4.75 8.24 10.13
N TYR A 112 -4.83 6.90 10.10
CA TYR A 112 -5.25 6.10 11.25
C TYR A 112 -4.39 6.32 12.49
N LEU A 113 -3.08 6.56 12.35
CA LEU A 113 -2.18 6.80 13.48
C LEU A 113 -2.26 8.24 14.02
N GLU A 114 -2.68 9.20 13.19
CA GLU A 114 -2.82 10.61 13.57
C GLU A 114 -4.16 10.94 14.26
N GLU A 115 -5.22 10.18 13.98
CA GLU A 115 -6.55 10.26 14.63
C GLU A 115 -6.58 9.83 16.11
#